data_AF-A0A351UX12-F1
#
_entry.id   AF-A0A351UX12-F1
#
_cell.length_a   1.000
_cell.length_b   1.000
_cell.length_c   1.000
_cell.angle_alpha   90.00
_cell.angle_beta   90.00
_cell.angle_gamma   90.00
#
_symmetry.space_group_name_H-M   'P 1'
#
loop_
_entity.id
_entity.type
_entity.pdbx_description
1 polymer ?
#
loop_
_entity_poly.entity_id
_entity_poly.type
_entity_poly.pdbx_seq_one_letter_code
_entity_poly.pdbx_strand_id
1 'polypeptide(L)'
;MIKKEMIAMLLAGGQGSRLGVLTAKVAKPAVAFGGKYRIIDFPLSNCINSGIDTVGVLTQYQPLRLNTHIGIGIPWDLDRNIGGVTILPPYEKSTNSEWYTGTANAIYQ
;
A
#
# COMPACT_ATOMS: atom_id res chain seq x y z
N MET A 1 16.41 -22.19 4.57
CA MET A 1 15.53 -21.07 4.14
C MET A 1 16.44 -19.89 3.86
N ILE A 2 16.40 -19.29 2.67
CA ILE A 2 17.20 -18.09 2.39
C ILE A 2 16.65 -16.96 3.25
N LYS A 3 17.51 -16.31 4.03
CA LYS A 3 17.13 -15.18 4.88
C LYS A 3 16.70 -14.03 3.96
N LYS A 4 15.52 -13.46 4.18
CA LYS A 4 15.09 -12.25 3.46
C LYS A 4 15.99 -11.09 3.90
N GLU A 5 16.71 -10.50 2.97
CA GLU A 5 17.62 -9.37 3.26
C GLU A 5 16.94 -8.01 3.06
N MET A 6 15.82 -7.97 2.34
CA MET A 6 15.12 -6.75 1.96
C MET A 6 13.60 -6.91 2.04
N ILE A 7 12.94 -5.84 2.49
CA ILE A 7 11.49 -5.68 2.52
C ILE A 7 11.16 -4.32 1.89
N ALA A 8 10.10 -4.24 1.09
CA ALA A 8 9.59 -2.98 0.58
C ALA A 8 8.48 -2.43 1.46
N MET A 9 8.53 -1.12 1.75
CA MET A 9 7.46 -0.40 2.46
C MET A 9 6.87 0.67 1.54
N LEU A 10 5.65 0.44 1.07
CA LEU A 10 4.93 1.34 0.17
C LEU A 10 4.03 2.28 0.98
N LEU A 11 4.40 3.56 1.04
CA LEU A 11 3.64 4.60 1.74
C LEU A 11 2.44 5.06 0.89
N ALA A 12 1.31 4.37 1.03
CA ALA A 12 0.11 4.52 0.21
C ALA A 12 -1.03 5.32 0.89
N GLY A 13 -0.73 6.05 1.97
CA GLY A 13 -1.73 6.73 2.82
C GLY A 13 -2.14 8.15 2.41
N GLY A 14 -1.45 8.79 1.47
CA GLY A 14 -1.69 10.20 1.14
C GLY A 14 -2.98 10.46 0.35
N GLN A 15 -3.74 11.49 0.75
CA GLN A 15 -4.94 11.94 0.01
C GLN A 15 -4.59 12.38 -1.42
N GLY A 16 -3.45 13.04 -1.64
CA GLY A 16 -3.07 13.54 -2.97
C GLY A 16 -3.92 14.74 -3.43
N SER A 17 -4.21 15.68 -2.53
CA SER A 17 -5.07 16.86 -2.74
C SER A 17 -4.82 17.64 -4.04
N ARG A 18 -3.58 17.66 -4.54
CA ARG A 18 -3.21 18.28 -5.82
C ARG A 18 -3.88 17.66 -7.05
N LEU A 19 -4.44 16.45 -6.96
CA LEU A 19 -5.21 15.80 -8.02
C LEU A 19 -6.70 16.16 -7.99
N GLY A 20 -7.14 17.00 -7.04
CA GLY A 20 -8.48 17.54 -6.98
C GLY A 20 -9.56 16.45 -6.92
N VAL A 21 -10.53 16.55 -7.84
CA VAL A 21 -11.70 15.67 -7.89
C VAL A 21 -11.36 14.18 -8.05
N LEU A 22 -10.19 13.86 -8.62
CA LEU A 22 -9.76 12.47 -8.84
C LEU A 22 -9.51 11.72 -7.53
N THR A 23 -9.14 12.42 -6.46
CA THR A 23 -8.85 11.83 -5.15
C THR A 23 -9.85 12.23 -4.07
N ALA A 24 -11.01 12.80 -4.46
CA ALA A 24 -12.03 13.25 -3.52
C ALA A 24 -12.66 12.10 -2.70
N LYS A 25 -12.67 10.88 -3.24
CA LYS A 25 -13.30 9.70 -2.63
C LYS A 25 -12.42 8.44 -2.69
N VAL A 26 -11.16 8.58 -3.09
CA VAL A 26 -10.23 7.46 -3.25
C VAL A 26 -8.83 7.90 -2.85
N ALA A 27 -8.03 6.99 -2.29
CA ALA A 27 -6.61 7.21 -2.08
C ALA A 27 -5.91 7.46 -3.43
N LYS A 28 -4.92 8.37 -3.47
CA LYS A 28 -4.11 8.62 -4.67
C LYS A 28 -3.58 7.33 -5.33
N PRO A 29 -3.07 6.32 -4.60
CA PRO A 29 -2.57 5.09 -5.21
C PRO A 29 -3.66 4.26 -5.91
N ALA A 30 -4.93 4.44 -5.55
CA ALA A 30 -6.06 3.73 -6.14
C ALA A 30 -6.63 4.40 -7.41
N VAL A 31 -6.09 5.56 -7.80
CA VAL A 31 -6.50 6.27 -9.02
C VAL A 31 -6.13 5.45 -10.25
N ALA A 32 -7.06 5.33 -11.19
CA ALA A 32 -6.87 4.60 -12.44
C ALA A 32 -5.82 5.27 -13.34
N PHE A 33 -5.06 4.45 -14.07
CA PHE A 33 -4.00 4.86 -14.97
C PHE A 33 -3.94 3.93 -16.19
N GLY A 34 -3.76 4.48 -17.39
CA GLY A 34 -3.55 3.68 -18.60
C GLY A 34 -4.68 2.69 -18.95
N GLY A 35 -5.92 3.01 -18.60
CA GLY A 35 -7.13 2.25 -18.95
C GLY A 35 -7.40 0.98 -18.12
N LYS A 36 -6.37 0.31 -17.60
CA LYS A 36 -6.53 -0.93 -16.82
C LYS A 36 -5.77 -0.97 -15.49
N TYR A 37 -4.84 -0.04 -15.28
CA TYR A 37 -3.98 -0.04 -14.10
C TYR A 37 -4.45 0.96 -13.05
N ARG A 38 -3.85 0.89 -11.88
CA ARG A 38 -3.85 1.92 -10.85
C ARG A 38 -2.42 2.36 -10.55
N ILE A 39 -2.26 3.53 -9.94
CA ILE A 39 -0.94 4.06 -9.61
C ILE A 39 -0.11 3.09 -8.74
N ILE A 40 -0.74 2.35 -7.83
CA ILE A 40 -0.08 1.36 -6.96
C ILE A 40 0.52 0.17 -7.72
N ASP A 41 0.05 -0.11 -8.93
CA ASP A 41 0.48 -1.29 -9.69
C ASP A 41 1.95 -1.21 -10.08
N PHE A 42 2.44 0.01 -10.32
CA PHE A 42 3.81 0.27 -10.73
C PHE A 42 4.81 -0.08 -9.63
N PRO A 43 4.72 0.46 -8.38
CA PRO A 43 5.64 0.05 -7.33
C PRO A 43 5.51 -1.43 -6.94
N LEU A 44 4.32 -2.02 -6.95
CA LEU A 44 4.14 -3.46 -6.69
C LEU A 44 4.84 -4.33 -7.75
N SER A 45 4.65 -3.99 -9.03
CA SER A 45 5.32 -4.69 -10.13
C SER A 45 6.83 -4.50 -10.07
N ASN A 46 7.30 -3.31 -9.69
CA ASN A 46 8.74 -3.04 -9.54
C ASN A 46 9.36 -3.89 -8.42
N CYS A 47 8.67 -4.05 -7.28
CA CYS A 47 9.13 -4.93 -6.21
C CYS A 47 9.39 -6.35 -6.73
N ILE A 48 8.41 -6.94 -7.40
CA ILE A 48 8.48 -8.31 -7.90
C ILE A 48 9.51 -8.47 -9.02
N ASN A 49 9.54 -7.54 -9.98
CA ASN A 49 10.54 -7.54 -11.04
C ASN A 49 11.97 -7.33 -10.51
N SER A 50 12.12 -6.82 -9.28
CA SER A 50 13.41 -6.65 -8.60
C SER A 50 13.73 -7.77 -7.60
N GLY A 51 12.91 -8.82 -7.53
CA GLY A 51 13.08 -9.94 -6.59
C GLY A 51 12.71 -9.61 -5.13
N ILE A 52 12.01 -8.50 -4.89
CA ILE A 52 11.49 -8.11 -3.57
C ILE A 52 10.07 -8.65 -3.45
N ASP A 53 9.92 -9.76 -2.74
CA ASP A 53 8.65 -10.47 -2.61
C ASP A 53 8.01 -10.33 -1.22
N THR A 54 8.55 -9.47 -0.35
CA THR A 54 7.94 -9.10 0.93
C THR A 54 7.66 -7.61 0.92
N VAL A 55 6.38 -7.24 0.91
CA VAL A 55 5.91 -5.87 0.68
C VAL A 55 4.86 -5.46 1.71
N GLY A 56 5.17 -4.45 2.52
CA GLY A 56 4.20 -3.78 3.38
C GLY A 56 3.58 -2.59 2.66
N VAL A 57 2.25 -2.47 2.65
CA VAL A 57 1.53 -1.33 2.06
C VAL A 57 0.83 -0.55 3.16
N LEU A 58 1.36 0.63 3.48
CA LEU A 58 0.82 1.48 4.54
C LEU A 58 -0.33 2.32 4.00
N THR A 59 -1.53 2.10 4.53
CA THR A 59 -2.75 2.77 4.06
C THR A 59 -3.29 3.73 5.13
N GLN A 60 -4.05 4.75 4.74
CA GLN A 60 -4.61 5.71 5.72
C GLN A 60 -5.91 6.33 5.19
N TYR A 61 -5.82 7.19 4.17
CA TYR A 61 -6.98 7.89 3.62
C TYR A 61 -7.78 7.01 2.65
N GLN A 62 -9.09 6.88 2.87
CA GLN A 62 -10.04 6.18 1.97
C GLN A 62 -9.50 4.83 1.41
N PRO A 63 -9.06 3.90 2.28
CA PRO A 63 -8.26 2.75 1.87
C PRO A 63 -9.10 1.65 1.21
N LEU A 64 -10.42 1.63 1.38
CA LEU A 64 -11.28 0.52 0.93
C LEU A 64 -11.02 0.09 -0.52
N ARG A 65 -11.03 1.03 -1.46
CA ARG A 65 -10.79 0.73 -2.88
C ARG A 65 -9.37 0.24 -3.17
N LEU A 66 -8.40 0.78 -2.45
CA LEU A 66 -7.01 0.34 -2.57
C LEU A 66 -6.87 -1.09 -2.05
N ASN A 67 -7.43 -1.37 -0.87
CA ASN A 67 -7.37 -2.67 -0.21
C ASN A 67 -8.06 -3.75 -1.04
N THR A 68 -9.24 -3.46 -1.60
CA THR A 68 -9.94 -4.39 -2.50
C THR A 68 -9.15 -4.67 -3.77
N HIS A 69 -8.45 -3.68 -4.32
CA HIS A 69 -7.62 -3.86 -5.52
C HIS A 69 -6.37 -4.70 -5.26
N ILE A 70 -5.70 -4.46 -4.12
CA ILE A 70 -4.52 -5.24 -3.73
C ILE A 70 -4.93 -6.67 -3.38
N GLY A 71 -6.02 -6.83 -2.62
CA GLY A 71 -6.50 -8.12 -2.15
C GLY A 71 -5.40 -8.88 -1.40
N ILE A 72 -5.17 -10.12 -1.81
CA ILE A 72 -4.06 -10.95 -1.30
C ILE A 72 -2.80 -10.88 -2.18
N GLY A 73 -2.76 -10.02 -3.21
CA GLY A 73 -1.58 -9.81 -4.04
C GLY A 73 -1.40 -10.75 -5.25
N ILE A 74 -2.38 -11.59 -5.57
CA ILE A 74 -2.34 -12.55 -6.70
C ILE A 74 -1.84 -11.92 -8.02
N PRO A 75 -2.29 -10.72 -8.44
CA PRO A 75 -1.87 -10.15 -9.73
C PRO A 75 -0.36 -9.90 -9.85
N TRP A 76 0.34 -9.85 -8.72
CA TRP A 76 1.79 -9.64 -8.65
C TRP A 76 2.53 -10.86 -8.07
N ASP A 77 1.90 -12.04 -7.95
CA ASP A 77 2.52 -13.22 -7.32
C ASP A 77 2.99 -12.95 -5.87
N LEU A 78 2.23 -12.09 -5.17
CA LEU A 78 2.44 -11.67 -3.79
C LEU A 78 1.50 -12.38 -2.79
N ASP A 79 0.79 -13.42 -3.20
CA ASP A 79 -0.05 -14.29 -2.36
C ASP A 79 0.73 -15.47 -1.75
N ARG A 80 1.94 -15.16 -1.24
CA ARG A 80 2.90 -16.17 -0.77
C ARG A 80 2.72 -16.49 0.70
N ASN A 81 2.94 -17.76 1.08
CA ASN A 81 2.97 -18.19 2.49
C ASN A 81 4.13 -17.58 3.30
N ILE A 82 5.24 -17.27 2.62
CA ILE A 82 6.43 -16.64 3.22
C ILE A 82 6.77 -15.41 2.37
N GLY A 83 6.56 -14.23 2.94
CA GLY A 83 6.60 -12.96 2.22
C GLY A 83 5.19 -12.52 1.83
N GLY A 84 5.05 -12.03 0.61
CA GLY A 84 3.79 -11.55 0.05
C GLY A 84 3.52 -10.07 0.34
N VAL A 85 2.29 -9.65 0.02
CA VAL A 85 1.81 -8.30 0.30
C VAL A 85 0.99 -8.27 1.58
N THR A 86 1.32 -7.34 2.47
CA THR A 86 0.58 -7.11 3.71
C THR A 86 0.09 -5.67 3.73
N ILE A 87 -1.22 -5.48 3.91
CA ILE A 87 -1.80 -4.16 4.12
C ILE A 87 -1.64 -3.79 5.59
N LEU A 88 -1.02 -2.63 5.84
CA LEU A 88 -0.71 -2.10 7.16
C LEU A 88 -1.58 -0.84 7.38
N PRO A 89 -2.75 -0.97 8.03
CA PRO A 89 -3.56 0.18 8.43
C PRO A 89 -2.95 0.91 9.64
N PRO A 90 -3.35 2.16 9.92
CA PRO A 90 -2.92 2.85 11.12
C PRO A 90 -3.44 2.14 12.37
N TYR A 91 -2.67 2.19 13.45
CA TYR A 91 -3.04 1.54 14.70
C TYR A 91 -4.13 2.35 15.42
N GLU A 92 -5.29 1.73 15.66
CA GLU A 92 -6.38 2.34 16.42
C GLU A 92 -6.23 1.96 17.90
N LYS A 93 -5.80 2.90 18.75
CA LYS A 93 -5.82 2.72 20.22
C LYS A 93 -7.24 2.88 20.73
N SER A 94 -7.58 2.15 21.80
CA SER A 94 -8.92 2.10 22.41
C SER A 94 -9.51 3.44 22.86
N THR A 95 -8.70 4.50 22.92
CA THR A 95 -9.11 5.83 23.38
C THR A 95 -9.05 6.92 22.32
N ASN A 96 -8.41 6.68 21.16
CA ASN A 96 -8.39 7.60 20.01
C ASN A 96 -7.78 6.92 18.77
N SER A 97 -8.38 7.14 17.60
CA SER A 97 -7.79 6.79 16.31
C SER A 97 -6.62 7.73 16.01
N GLU A 98 -5.39 7.30 16.31
CA GLU A 98 -4.18 8.04 15.93
C GLU A 98 -3.89 7.82 14.44
N TRP A 99 -4.31 8.79 13.62
CA TRP A 99 -3.80 8.89 12.27
C TRP A 99 -2.28 9.04 12.28
N TYR A 100 -1.61 8.49 11.26
CA TYR A 100 -0.17 8.74 11.09
C TYR A 100 0.08 10.24 11.07
N THR A 101 0.94 10.70 11.98
CA THR A 101 1.33 12.11 12.08
C THR A 101 2.29 12.51 10.97
N GLY A 102 2.85 11.54 10.25
CA GLY A 102 3.72 11.70 9.09
C GLY A 102 4.18 10.37 8.52
N THR A 103 4.96 10.41 7.44
CA THR A 103 5.47 9.21 6.75
C THR A 103 6.42 8.39 7.61
N ALA A 104 7.29 9.03 8.38
CA ALA A 104 8.18 8.33 9.31
C ALA A 104 7.41 7.68 10.46
N ASN A 105 6.35 8.34 10.95
CA ASN A 105 5.48 7.78 11.98
C ASN A 105 4.73 6.54 11.47
N ALA A 106 4.37 6.50 10.18
CA ALA A 106 3.75 5.32 9.58
C ALA A 106 4.67 4.09 9.60
N ILE A 107 5.99 4.26 9.49
CA ILE A 107 6.96 3.16 9.59
C ILE A 107 7.24 2.76 11.05
N TYR A 108 7.12 3.72 11.97
CA TYR A 108 7.39 3.49 13.39
C TYR A 108 6.29 2.70 14.11
N GLN A 109 5.02 2.93 13.72
CA GLN A 109 3.85 2.20 14.25
C GLN A 109 3.76 0.80 13.65
#